data_AF-D6Z388-F1
#
_entry.id   AF-D6Z388-F1
#
_cell.length_a   1.000
_cell.length_b   1.000
_cell.length_c   1.000
_cell.angle_alpha   90.00
_cell.angle_beta   90.00
_cell.angle_gamma   90.00
#
_symmetry.space_group_name_H-M   'P 1'
#
loop_
_entity.id
_entity.type
_entity.pdbx_description
1 polymer ?
#
loop_
_entity_poly.entity_id
_entity_poly.type
_entity_poly.pdbx_seq_one_letter_code
_entity_poly.pdbx_strand_id
1 'polypeptide(L)'
;MEHQKRKKWLERYMPFVARSPEMQVEWLAQALRRQVLASHEITPYVRLLLENEESEIRSRIRAALQELEPWMIQQLVEAADTYDTPKLFSILPECNVEQVMTALGKEAPPYEQHPRLVRDRLFYAVYSRAPQLFAPAVARLKASGRTPADFDETHRRFLELLEDEKLLSALYPKAKAKVDIDLKDLEALQSLF
;
A
#
# COMPACT_ATOMS: atom_id res chain seq x y z
N MET A 1 -14.15 -28.48 11.87
CA MET A 1 -14.79 -27.16 11.68
C MET A 1 -14.01 -26.22 10.76
N GLU A 2 -12.66 -26.24 10.73
CA GLU A 2 -11.87 -25.43 9.79
C GLU A 2 -12.11 -25.74 8.30
N HIS A 3 -12.28 -27.01 7.93
CA HIS A 3 -12.48 -27.39 6.52
C HIS A 3 -13.80 -26.87 5.91
N GLN A 4 -14.86 -26.76 6.72
CA GLN A 4 -16.14 -26.15 6.27
C GLN A 4 -16.03 -24.64 6.14
N LYS A 5 -15.33 -23.96 7.06
CA LYS A 5 -15.00 -22.54 6.92
C LYS A 5 -14.13 -22.29 5.68
N ARG A 6 -13.20 -23.21 5.38
CA ARG A 6 -12.36 -23.19 4.17
C ARG A 6 -13.16 -23.30 2.86
N LYS A 7 -14.12 -24.22 2.76
CA LYS A 7 -14.98 -24.29 1.57
C LYS A 7 -15.84 -23.03 1.38
N LYS A 8 -16.36 -22.47 2.47
CA LYS A 8 -17.28 -21.32 2.43
C LYS A 8 -16.62 -20.00 2.02
N TRP A 9 -15.33 -19.77 2.37
CA TRP A 9 -14.62 -18.58 1.88
C TRP A 9 -14.28 -18.71 0.39
N LEU A 10 -13.81 -19.89 -0.04
CA LEU A 10 -13.55 -20.16 -1.45
C LEU A 10 -14.80 -19.88 -2.28
N GLU A 11 -15.95 -20.46 -1.92
CA GLU A 11 -17.21 -20.22 -2.63
C GLU A 11 -17.61 -18.73 -2.69
N ARG A 12 -17.32 -17.94 -1.65
CA ARG A 12 -17.65 -16.52 -1.60
C ARG A 12 -16.79 -15.66 -2.55
N TYR A 13 -15.50 -15.96 -2.67
CA TYR A 13 -14.56 -15.14 -3.43
C TYR A 13 -14.21 -15.72 -4.81
N MET A 14 -14.48 -16.99 -5.05
CA MET A 14 -14.26 -17.67 -6.34
C MET A 14 -14.88 -16.93 -7.53
N PRO A 15 -16.11 -16.37 -7.45
CA PRO A 15 -16.66 -15.59 -8.55
C PRO A 15 -15.82 -14.38 -8.92
N PHE A 16 -15.09 -13.79 -7.96
CA PHE A 16 -14.18 -12.68 -8.19
C PHE A 16 -12.85 -13.17 -8.78
N VAL A 17 -12.25 -14.20 -8.19
CA VAL A 17 -10.96 -14.75 -8.65
C VAL A 17 -11.05 -15.30 -10.07
N ALA A 18 -12.19 -15.87 -10.47
CA ALA A 18 -12.40 -16.42 -11.81
C ALA A 18 -12.53 -15.35 -12.92
N ARG A 19 -12.65 -14.06 -12.58
CA ARG A 19 -12.75 -12.96 -13.54
C ARG A 19 -11.38 -12.61 -14.12
N SER A 20 -11.37 -12.05 -15.34
CA SER A 20 -10.16 -11.41 -15.86
C SER A 20 -9.75 -10.22 -14.97
N PRO A 21 -8.47 -9.79 -15.00
CA PRO A 21 -8.01 -8.66 -14.20
C PRO A 21 -8.84 -7.38 -14.41
N GLU A 22 -9.24 -7.09 -15.66
CA GLU A 22 -10.07 -5.93 -15.99
C GLU A 22 -11.47 -6.06 -15.39
N MET A 23 -12.07 -7.25 -15.48
CA MET A 23 -13.37 -7.54 -14.90
C MET A 23 -13.36 -7.51 -13.36
N GLN A 24 -12.22 -7.82 -12.73
CA GLN A 24 -12.05 -7.65 -11.28
C GLN A 24 -12.08 -6.17 -10.89
N VAL A 25 -11.35 -5.32 -11.62
CA VAL A 25 -11.37 -3.87 -11.43
C VAL A 25 -12.76 -3.29 -11.69
N GLU A 26 -13.42 -3.72 -12.76
CA GLU A 26 -14.79 -3.30 -13.06
C GLU A 26 -15.77 -3.70 -11.95
N TRP A 27 -15.66 -4.94 -11.45
CA TRP A 27 -16.50 -5.41 -10.35
C TRP A 27 -16.32 -4.54 -9.10
N LEU A 28 -15.08 -4.21 -8.74
CA LEU A 28 -14.78 -3.29 -7.63
C LEU A 28 -15.37 -1.91 -7.87
N ALA A 29 -15.22 -1.36 -9.07
CA ALA A 29 -15.80 -0.07 -9.43
C ALA A 29 -17.34 -0.08 -9.32
N GLN A 30 -18.00 -1.15 -9.76
CA GLN A 30 -19.44 -1.30 -9.60
C GLN A 30 -19.87 -1.44 -8.13
N ALA A 31 -19.13 -2.19 -7.32
CA ALA A 31 -19.39 -2.33 -5.89
C ALA A 31 -19.28 -0.97 -5.17
N LEU A 32 -18.26 -0.18 -5.50
CA LEU A 32 -18.05 1.17 -4.98
C LEU A 32 -19.17 2.13 -5.41
N ARG A 33 -19.54 2.15 -6.70
CA ARG A 33 -20.65 3.01 -7.20
C ARG A 33 -21.97 2.72 -6.50
N ARG A 34 -22.26 1.44 -6.26
CA ARG A 34 -23.53 1.01 -5.64
C ARG A 34 -23.50 1.10 -4.11
N GLN A 35 -22.35 1.36 -3.51
CA GLN A 35 -22.15 1.41 -2.05
C GLN A 35 -22.71 0.17 -1.33
N VAL A 36 -22.57 -1.00 -1.98
CA VAL A 36 -23.14 -2.27 -1.48
C VAL A 36 -22.24 -2.97 -0.46
N LEU A 37 -21.01 -2.51 -0.30
CA LEU A 37 -20.01 -3.05 0.61
C LEU A 37 -19.38 -1.92 1.42
N ALA A 38 -19.21 -2.13 2.72
CA ALA A 38 -18.38 -1.25 3.54
C ALA A 38 -16.90 -1.44 3.20
N SER A 39 -16.06 -0.46 3.55
CA SER A 39 -14.60 -0.49 3.25
C SER A 39 -13.92 -1.79 3.72
N HIS A 40 -14.22 -2.27 4.93
CA HIS A 40 -13.66 -3.52 5.46
C HIS A 40 -14.13 -4.79 4.72
N GLU A 41 -15.27 -4.72 4.01
CA GLU A 41 -15.75 -5.81 3.16
C GLU A 41 -15.10 -5.78 1.78
N ILE A 42 -14.55 -4.63 1.37
CA ILE A 42 -13.81 -4.44 0.12
C ILE A 42 -12.35 -4.92 0.26
N THR A 43 -11.75 -4.79 1.45
CA THR A 43 -10.35 -5.18 1.73
C THR A 43 -9.95 -6.54 1.15
N PRO A 44 -10.71 -7.65 1.33
CA PRO A 44 -10.32 -8.94 0.78
C PRO A 44 -10.26 -8.98 -0.75
N TYR A 45 -11.10 -8.20 -1.44
CA TYR A 45 -11.11 -8.13 -2.89
C TYR A 45 -9.93 -7.31 -3.42
N VAL A 46 -9.53 -6.25 -2.71
CA VAL A 46 -8.29 -5.52 -3.01
C VAL A 46 -7.08 -6.42 -2.86
N ARG A 47 -7.01 -7.19 -1.77
CA ARG A 47 -5.94 -8.17 -1.58
C ARG A 47 -5.89 -9.20 -2.71
N LEU A 48 -7.04 -9.78 -3.06
CA LEU A 48 -7.12 -10.78 -4.14
C LEU A 48 -6.74 -10.20 -5.51
N LEU A 49 -7.09 -8.94 -5.79
CA LEU A 49 -6.67 -8.25 -7.01
C LEU A 49 -5.14 -8.14 -7.09
N LEU A 50 -4.47 -7.94 -5.95
CA LEU A 50 -3.03 -7.70 -5.84
C LEU A 50 -2.20 -8.98 -5.65
N GLU A 51 -2.84 -10.14 -5.52
CA GLU A 51 -2.17 -11.42 -5.24
C GLU A 51 -1.30 -11.90 -6.42
N ASN A 52 -1.72 -11.60 -7.66
CA ASN A 52 -0.96 -11.99 -8.83
C ASN A 52 0.16 -10.98 -9.13
N GLU A 53 1.41 -11.45 -9.02
CA GLU A 53 2.60 -10.62 -9.20
C GLU A 53 3.20 -10.66 -10.61
N GLU A 54 2.58 -11.40 -11.54
CA GLU A 54 3.04 -11.47 -12.93
C GLU A 54 2.95 -10.10 -13.60
N SER A 55 4.05 -9.68 -14.24
CA SER A 55 4.17 -8.34 -14.81
C SER A 55 3.09 -8.03 -15.85
N GLU A 56 2.68 -9.01 -16.65
CA GLU A 56 1.61 -8.86 -17.64
C GLU A 56 0.28 -8.54 -16.96
N ILE A 57 -0.08 -9.30 -15.92
CA ILE A 57 -1.32 -9.12 -15.18
C ILE A 57 -1.32 -7.77 -14.45
N ARG A 58 -0.20 -7.40 -13.81
CA ARG A 58 -0.06 -6.07 -13.17
C ARG A 58 -0.22 -4.92 -14.18
N SER A 59 0.31 -5.06 -15.39
CA SER A 59 0.13 -4.04 -16.45
C SER A 59 -1.33 -3.90 -16.86
N ARG A 60 -2.05 -5.02 -16.96
CA ARG A 60 -3.49 -5.03 -17.29
C ARG A 60 -4.34 -4.40 -16.18
N ILE A 61 -4.05 -4.73 -14.92
CA ILE A 61 -4.72 -4.10 -13.77
C ILE A 61 -4.45 -2.60 -13.76
N ARG A 62 -3.20 -2.18 -13.97
CA ARG A 62 -2.82 -0.76 -14.03
C ARG A 62 -3.59 -0.01 -15.11
N ALA A 63 -3.71 -0.57 -16.31
CA ALA A 63 -4.50 0.02 -17.38
C ALA A 63 -5.99 0.13 -17.00
N ALA A 64 -6.56 -0.90 -16.38
CA ALA A 64 -7.95 -0.83 -15.92
C ALA A 64 -8.15 0.19 -14.77
N LEU A 65 -7.17 0.36 -13.89
CA LEU A 65 -7.21 1.37 -12.83
C LEU A 65 -7.10 2.80 -13.37
N GLN A 66 -6.48 3.02 -14.53
CA GLN A 66 -6.41 4.34 -15.18
C GLN A 66 -7.78 4.87 -15.60
N GLU A 67 -8.70 3.98 -15.93
CA GLU A 67 -10.06 4.33 -16.37
C GLU A 67 -11.01 4.61 -15.19
N LEU A 68 -10.53 4.49 -13.94
CA LEU A 68 -11.35 4.75 -12.77
C LEU A 68 -11.36 6.23 -12.39
N GLU A 69 -12.52 6.67 -11.90
CA GLU A 69 -12.68 8.01 -11.34
C GLU A 69 -11.78 8.19 -10.10
N PRO A 70 -11.19 9.39 -9.87
CA PRO A 70 -10.26 9.62 -8.77
C PRO A 70 -10.80 9.25 -7.38
N TRP A 71 -12.11 9.45 -7.16
CA TRP A 71 -12.77 9.10 -5.90
C TRP A 71 -12.83 7.58 -5.67
N MET A 72 -12.88 6.77 -6.73
CA MET A 72 -12.84 5.31 -6.61
C MET A 72 -11.45 4.84 -6.22
N ILE A 73 -10.42 5.43 -6.81
CA ILE A 73 -9.04 5.16 -6.42
C ILE A 73 -8.82 5.51 -4.95
N GLN A 74 -9.36 6.65 -4.50
CA GLN A 74 -9.35 7.02 -3.09
C GLN A 74 -10.02 5.95 -2.21
N GLN A 75 -11.20 5.45 -2.59
CA GLN A 75 -11.89 4.38 -1.84
C GLN A 75 -11.10 3.05 -1.84
N LEU A 76 -10.41 2.70 -2.93
CA LEU A 76 -9.53 1.53 -2.97
C LEU A 76 -8.33 1.71 -2.05
N VAL A 77 -7.75 2.91 -2.01
CA VAL A 77 -6.67 3.23 -1.07
C VAL A 77 -7.19 3.19 0.37
N GLU A 78 -8.40 3.65 0.67
CA GLU A 78 -9.00 3.52 2.01
C GLU A 78 -9.24 2.05 2.40
N ALA A 79 -9.67 1.22 1.45
CA ALA A 79 -10.02 -0.18 1.70
C ALA A 79 -8.82 -1.13 1.76
N ALA A 80 -7.72 -0.81 1.08
CA ALA A 80 -6.48 -1.57 1.20
C ALA A 80 -6.02 -1.60 2.66
N ASP A 81 -5.45 -2.70 3.13
CA ASP A 81 -4.80 -2.68 4.44
C ASP A 81 -3.37 -2.13 4.34
N THR A 82 -2.65 -2.06 5.46
CA THR A 82 -1.27 -1.55 5.48
C THR A 82 -0.29 -2.40 4.66
N TYR A 83 -0.55 -3.69 4.43
CA TYR A 83 0.35 -4.61 3.71
C TYR A 83 0.07 -4.61 2.20
N ASP A 84 -1.18 -4.37 1.83
CA ASP A 84 -1.64 -4.31 0.45
C ASP A 84 -1.37 -2.92 -0.16
N THR A 85 -1.26 -1.88 0.67
CA THR A 85 -1.03 -0.50 0.20
C THR A 85 0.25 -0.32 -0.62
N PRO A 86 1.43 -0.84 -0.22
CA PRO A 86 2.63 -0.79 -1.05
C PRO A 86 2.41 -1.39 -2.46
N LYS A 87 1.78 -2.56 -2.53
CA LYS A 87 1.47 -3.22 -3.81
C LYS A 87 0.51 -2.39 -4.65
N LEU A 88 -0.55 -1.86 -4.05
CA LEU A 88 -1.49 -0.98 -4.73
C LEU A 88 -0.80 0.26 -5.31
N PHE A 89 0.02 0.97 -4.51
CA PHE A 89 0.71 2.18 -4.94
C PHE A 89 1.66 1.95 -6.12
N SER A 90 2.28 0.76 -6.19
CA SER A 90 3.15 0.39 -7.32
C SER A 90 2.42 0.30 -8.66
N ILE A 91 1.10 0.02 -8.64
CA ILE A 91 0.29 -0.14 -9.85
C ILE A 91 -0.69 1.03 -10.09
N LEU A 92 -0.90 1.90 -9.12
CA LEU A 92 -1.70 3.12 -9.30
C LEU A 92 -1.08 4.01 -10.39
N PRO A 93 -1.90 4.68 -11.22
CA PRO A 93 -1.39 5.50 -12.31
C PRO A 93 -0.70 6.79 -11.84
N GLU A 94 -1.48 7.68 -11.24
CA GLU A 94 -1.03 8.90 -10.60
C GLU A 94 -1.68 8.98 -9.22
N CYS A 95 -0.88 9.36 -8.22
CA CYS A 95 -1.38 9.57 -6.87
C CYS A 95 -1.65 11.06 -6.64
N ASN A 96 -2.56 11.38 -5.72
CA ASN A 96 -2.76 12.74 -5.22
C ASN A 96 -2.43 12.82 -3.72
N VAL A 97 -2.44 14.03 -3.16
CA VAL A 97 -2.10 14.28 -1.75
C VAL A 97 -3.05 13.56 -0.79
N GLU A 98 -4.34 13.46 -1.10
CA GLU A 98 -5.31 12.76 -0.22
C GLU A 98 -5.03 11.26 -0.15
N GLN A 99 -4.69 10.64 -1.28
CA GLN A 99 -4.37 9.21 -1.34
C GLN A 99 -3.09 8.91 -0.57
N VAL A 100 -2.06 9.73 -0.74
CA VAL A 100 -0.79 9.64 0.01
C VAL A 100 -1.06 9.85 1.51
N MET A 101 -1.82 10.87 1.88
CA MET A 101 -2.20 11.15 3.26
C MET A 101 -2.94 9.96 3.89
N THR A 102 -3.87 9.36 3.15
CA THR A 102 -4.64 8.20 3.57
C THR A 102 -3.75 6.99 3.79
N ALA A 103 -2.81 6.74 2.89
CA ALA A 103 -1.84 5.66 3.03
C ALA A 103 -0.95 5.86 4.27
N LEU A 104 -0.38 7.05 4.45
CA LEU A 104 0.50 7.35 5.59
C LEU A 104 -0.23 7.30 6.95
N GLY A 105 -1.55 7.48 6.96
CA GLY A 105 -2.38 7.38 8.16
C GLY A 105 -2.72 5.94 8.58
N LYS A 106 -2.27 4.91 7.85
CA LYS A 106 -2.63 3.52 8.17
C LYS A 106 -1.87 3.00 9.37
N GLU A 107 -2.59 2.25 10.20
CA GLU A 107 -2.03 1.59 11.37
C GLU A 107 -1.69 0.15 11.07
N ALA A 108 -0.60 -0.33 11.69
CA ALA A 108 -0.31 -1.75 11.72
C ALA A 108 -1.37 -2.47 12.57
N PRO A 109 -1.82 -3.66 12.18
CA PRO A 109 -2.77 -4.42 12.98
C PRO A 109 -2.24 -4.73 14.38
N PRO A 110 -3.11 -4.88 15.40
CA PRO A 110 -2.70 -5.07 16.78
C PRO A 110 -1.96 -6.40 17.04
N TYR A 111 -2.05 -7.35 16.12
CA TYR A 111 -1.36 -8.65 16.20
C TYR A 111 0.04 -8.63 15.57
N GLU A 112 0.44 -7.53 14.92
CA GLU A 112 1.75 -7.43 14.26
C GLU A 112 2.87 -7.40 15.31
N GLN A 113 3.89 -8.25 15.12
CA GLN A 113 5.04 -8.35 16.02
C GLN A 113 6.04 -7.21 15.80
N HIS A 114 6.12 -6.71 14.55
CA HIS A 114 7.04 -5.65 14.15
C HIS A 114 6.31 -4.47 13.48
N PRO A 115 5.41 -3.75 14.19
CA PRO A 115 4.57 -2.71 13.60
C PRO A 115 5.38 -1.55 13.01
N ARG A 116 6.54 -1.27 13.59
CA ARG A 116 7.49 -0.27 13.09
C ARG A 116 7.98 -0.60 11.68
N LEU A 117 8.36 -1.86 11.44
CA LEU A 117 8.87 -2.31 10.14
C LEU A 117 7.79 -2.25 9.06
N VAL A 118 6.57 -2.61 9.40
CA VAL A 118 5.41 -2.51 8.48
C VAL A 118 5.19 -1.08 8.05
N ARG A 119 5.28 -0.13 8.99
CA ARG A 119 5.17 1.29 8.67
C ARG A 119 6.34 1.80 7.85
N ASP A 120 7.57 1.48 8.19
CA ASP A 120 8.73 1.93 7.42
C ASP A 120 8.63 1.50 5.95
N ARG A 121 8.18 0.25 5.71
CA ARG A 121 7.90 -0.24 4.34
C ARG A 121 6.82 0.57 3.64
N LEU A 122 5.74 0.91 4.34
CA LEU A 122 4.68 1.73 3.80
C LEU A 122 5.17 3.13 3.44
N PHE A 123 5.88 3.78 4.35
CA PHE A 123 6.49 5.09 4.16
C PHE A 123 7.43 5.10 2.95
N TYR A 124 8.30 4.09 2.85
CA TYR A 124 9.22 3.94 1.72
C TYR A 124 8.47 3.74 0.40
N ALA A 125 7.49 2.82 0.36
CA ALA A 125 6.73 2.55 -0.86
C ALA A 125 5.97 3.79 -1.35
N VAL A 126 5.38 4.56 -0.43
CA VAL A 126 4.68 5.81 -0.74
C VAL A 126 5.65 6.88 -1.23
N TYR A 127 6.77 7.10 -0.53
CA TYR A 127 7.78 8.09 -0.90
C TYR A 127 8.43 7.78 -2.24
N SER A 128 8.84 6.53 -2.46
CA SER A 128 9.45 6.09 -3.72
C SER A 128 8.50 6.23 -4.91
N ARG A 129 7.18 6.09 -4.69
CA ARG A 129 6.18 6.26 -5.75
C ARG A 129 5.87 7.72 -6.06
N ALA A 130 5.77 8.57 -5.03
CA ALA A 130 5.32 9.96 -5.17
C ALA A 130 6.06 10.92 -4.20
N PRO A 131 7.38 11.10 -4.37
CA PRO A 131 8.22 11.84 -3.41
C PRO A 131 7.76 13.29 -3.24
N GLN A 132 7.30 13.93 -4.32
CA GLN A 132 6.80 15.31 -4.31
C GLN A 132 5.50 15.50 -3.52
N LEU A 133 4.72 14.43 -3.32
CA LEU A 133 3.44 14.47 -2.61
C LEU A 133 3.59 14.15 -1.12
N PHE A 134 4.72 13.56 -0.74
CA PHE A 134 4.96 13.06 0.61
C PHE A 134 4.91 14.18 1.66
N ALA A 135 5.72 15.24 1.51
CA ALA A 135 5.76 16.34 2.49
C ALA A 135 4.41 17.09 2.61
N PRO A 136 3.72 17.45 1.51
CA PRO A 136 2.36 18.00 1.59
C PRO A 136 1.36 17.08 2.30
N ALA A 137 1.42 15.77 2.05
CA ALA A 137 0.53 14.80 2.68
C ALA A 137 0.78 14.67 4.19
N VAL A 138 2.06 14.64 4.61
CA VAL A 138 2.43 14.64 6.03
C VAL A 138 1.90 15.88 6.74
N ALA A 139 2.10 17.07 6.14
CA ALA A 139 1.63 18.33 6.71
C ALA A 139 0.10 18.32 6.88
N ARG A 140 -0.63 17.85 5.86
CA ARG A 140 -2.10 17.76 5.90
C ARG A 140 -2.59 16.72 6.90
N LEU A 141 -1.92 15.57 7.00
CA LEU A 141 -2.27 14.53 7.97
C LEU A 141 -2.16 15.06 9.39
N LYS A 142 -1.04 15.72 9.72
CA LYS A 142 -0.80 16.37 11.01
C LYS A 142 -1.83 17.44 11.32
N ALA A 143 -2.11 18.33 10.36
CA ALA A 143 -3.11 19.38 10.52
C ALA A 143 -4.53 18.82 10.74
N SER A 144 -4.84 17.64 10.22
CA SER A 144 -6.14 17.00 10.40
C SER A 144 -6.32 16.30 11.75
N GLY A 145 -5.26 16.14 12.55
CA GLY A 145 -5.31 15.42 13.83
C GLY A 145 -5.57 13.91 13.70
N ARG A 146 -5.49 13.35 12.49
CA ARG A 146 -5.73 11.92 12.19
C ARG A 146 -4.43 11.10 12.12
N THR A 147 -3.37 11.61 12.72
CA THR A 147 -2.08 10.89 12.79
C THR A 147 -2.16 9.72 13.76
N PRO A 148 -1.63 8.54 13.41
CA PRO A 148 -1.43 7.48 14.38
C PRO A 148 -0.56 7.90 15.56
N ALA A 149 -0.68 7.20 16.70
CA ALA A 149 -0.03 7.58 17.96
C ALA A 149 1.49 7.77 17.87
N ASP A 150 2.18 6.90 17.12
CA ASP A 150 3.63 6.86 16.91
C ASP A 150 4.06 7.46 15.54
N PHE A 151 3.18 8.24 14.91
CA PHE A 151 3.43 8.81 13.59
C PHE A 151 4.64 9.76 13.56
N ASP A 152 4.78 10.64 14.55
CA ASP A 152 5.89 11.61 14.58
C ASP A 152 7.26 10.95 14.74
N GLU A 153 7.34 9.91 15.56
CA GLU A 153 8.55 9.09 15.70
C GLU A 153 8.88 8.38 14.38
N THR A 154 7.88 7.74 13.76
CA THR A 154 8.03 7.03 12.49
C THR A 154 8.48 7.97 11.37
N HIS A 155 7.84 9.14 11.24
CA HIS A 155 8.18 10.13 10.24
C HIS A 155 9.61 10.67 10.43
N ARG A 156 10.03 10.95 11.66
CA ARG A 156 11.39 11.40 11.95
C ARG A 156 12.43 10.35 11.55
N ARG A 157 12.23 9.10 11.98
CA ARG A 157 13.10 7.97 11.61
C ARG A 157 13.18 7.80 10.10
N PHE A 158 12.05 7.92 9.40
CA PHE A 158 12.03 7.80 7.95
C PHE A 158 12.86 8.90 7.26
N LEU A 159 12.82 10.14 7.76
CA LEU A 159 13.67 11.21 7.23
C LEU A 159 15.16 10.94 7.48
N GLU A 160 15.53 10.42 8.65
CA GLU A 160 16.91 10.00 8.96
C GLU A 160 17.38 8.91 7.99
N LEU A 161 16.54 7.90 7.72
CA LEU A 161 16.84 6.85 6.73
C LEU A 161 17.09 7.43 5.32
N LEU A 162 16.27 8.40 4.89
CA LEU A 162 16.47 9.05 3.60
C LEU A 162 17.76 9.89 3.54
N GLU A 163 18.19 10.47 4.65
CA GLU A 163 19.45 11.20 4.74
C GLU A 163 20.65 10.25 4.67
N ASP A 164 20.59 9.12 5.38
CA ASP A 164 21.59 8.07 5.34
C ASP A 164 21.73 7.48 3.93
N GLU A 165 20.61 7.20 3.24
CA GLU A 165 20.64 6.73 1.85
C GLU A 165 21.30 7.73 0.89
N LYS A 166 21.05 9.04 1.08
CA LYS A 166 21.71 10.08 0.27
C LYS A 166 23.22 10.11 0.55
N LEU A 167 23.62 10.00 1.80
CA LEU A 167 25.03 9.97 2.19
C LEU A 167 25.74 8.74 1.61
N LEU A 168 25.15 7.55 1.76
CA LEU A 168 25.69 6.30 1.22
C LEU A 168 25.79 6.34 -0.30
N SER A 169 24.78 6.88 -0.99
CA SER A 169 24.79 7.04 -2.44
C SER A 169 25.89 8.01 -2.91
N ALA A 170 26.16 9.07 -2.13
CA ALA A 170 27.26 10.00 -2.40
C ALA A 170 28.65 9.39 -2.17
N LEU A 171 28.80 8.56 -1.12
CA LEU A 171 30.06 7.90 -0.77
C LEU A 171 30.38 6.71 -1.69
N TYR A 172 29.35 6.00 -2.17
CA TYR A 172 29.47 4.79 -2.98
C TYR A 172 28.60 4.85 -4.25
N PRO A 173 28.91 5.72 -5.22
CA PRO A 173 28.06 5.95 -6.40
C PRO A 173 27.91 4.72 -7.33
N LYS A 174 28.75 3.68 -7.17
CA LYS A 174 28.65 2.40 -7.89
C LYS A 174 27.85 1.33 -7.16
N ALA A 175 27.55 1.53 -5.88
CA ALA A 175 26.59 0.70 -5.17
C ALA A 175 25.21 1.12 -5.69
N LYS A 176 24.65 0.35 -6.62
CA LYS A 176 23.30 0.59 -7.10
C LYS A 176 22.37 0.64 -5.88
N ALA A 177 21.70 1.76 -5.68
CA ALA A 177 20.51 1.81 -4.83
C ALA A 177 19.56 0.74 -5.37
N LYS A 178 19.47 -0.40 -4.68
CA LYS A 178 18.46 -1.40 -5.01
C LYS A 178 17.12 -0.68 -4.80
N VAL A 179 16.39 -0.50 -5.88
CA VAL A 179 15.03 0.05 -5.89
C VAL A 179 14.08 -0.81 -5.02
N ASP A 180 14.48 -2.05 -4.72
CA ASP A 180 13.85 -2.94 -3.77
C ASP A 180 14.79 -3.18 -2.57
N ILE A 181 14.57 -2.46 -1.46
CA ILE A 181 15.16 -2.85 -0.18
C ILE A 181 14.50 -4.17 0.21
N ASP A 182 15.27 -5.26 0.14
CA ASP A 182 14.80 -6.60 0.46
C ASP A 182 14.61 -6.73 1.98
N LEU A 183 13.76 -7.65 2.43
CA LEU A 183 13.45 -7.91 3.85
C LEU A 183 14.70 -7.99 4.73
N LYS A 184 15.76 -8.58 4.19
CA LYS A 184 17.05 -8.77 4.85
C LYS A 184 17.84 -7.47 5.04
N ASP A 185 17.67 -6.51 4.14
CA ASP A 185 18.41 -5.25 4.17
C ASP A 185 17.87 -4.35 5.31
N LEU A 186 16.56 -4.36 5.59
CA LEU A 186 15.96 -3.67 6.75
C LEU A 186 16.23 -4.38 8.08
N GLU A 187 16.18 -5.71 8.10
CA GLU A 187 16.51 -6.50 9.30
C GLU A 187 17.99 -6.35 9.70
N ALA A 188 18.89 -6.26 8.73
CA ALA A 188 20.32 -6.03 8.98
C ALA A 188 20.58 -4.65 9.61
N LEU A 189 19.87 -3.60 9.18
CA LEU A 189 19.98 -2.27 9.76
C LEU A 189 19.48 -2.20 11.21
N GLN A 190 18.47 -2.99 11.58
CA GLN A 190 18.01 -3.09 12.97
C GLN A 190 18.97 -3.85 13.88
N SER A 191 19.80 -4.75 13.35
CA SER A 191 20.80 -5.47 14.15
C SER A 191 22.04 -4.63 14.52
N LEU A 192 22.14 -3.41 13.98
CA LEU A 192 23.24 -2.47 14.20
C LEU A 192 22.93 -1.38 15.25
N PHE A 193 21.72 -1.37 15.80
CA PHE A 193 21.27 -0.49 16.89
C PHE A 193 20.62 -1.30 18.03
#